data_AF-A0A0C3LXJ3-F1
#
_entry.id   AF-A0A0C3LXJ3-F1
#
_cell.length_a   1.000
_cell.length_b   1.000
_cell.length_c   1.000
_cell.angle_alpha   90.00
_cell.angle_beta   90.00
_cell.angle_gamma   90.00
#
_symmetry.space_group_name_H-M   'P 1'
#
loop_
_entity.id
_entity.type
_entity.pdbx_description
1 polymer ?
#
loop_
_entity_poly.entity_id
_entity_poly.type
_entity_poly.pdbx_seq_one_letter_code
_entity_poly.pdbx_strand_id
1 'polypeptide(L)'
;LWDWLRDYLIAAIRNEDRTTSYSHEGRLKLHIQGDTLHRHSHLRINYTSNIHLIRCPSCPGSLSFRTSRTDVMVAANGSDATLHPFWYARVLEIFHAMISFQVDGDITALKRVDLLWVRWFQIERRQSRQRHERLERLAFAPLESETAFGFIHPRM
;
A
#
# COMPACT_ATOMS: atom_id res chain seq x y z
N LEU A 1 -8.39 9.08 -9.17
CA LEU A 1 -7.02 8.50 -9.08
C LEU A 1 -6.03 9.46 -8.43
N TRP A 2 -5.87 10.69 -8.94
CA TRP A 2 -4.91 11.67 -8.41
C TRP A 2 -5.20 12.15 -6.97
N ASP A 3 -6.47 12.31 -6.60
CA ASP A 3 -6.83 12.73 -5.24
C ASP A 3 -6.43 11.71 -4.16
N TRP A 4 -6.64 10.42 -4.44
CA TRP A 4 -6.29 9.34 -3.50
C TRP A 4 -4.78 9.25 -3.26
N LEU A 5 -3.98 9.53 -4.29
CA LEU A 5 -2.53 9.61 -4.15
C LEU A 5 -2.14 10.79 -3.25
N ARG A 6 -2.73 11.97 -3.45
CA ARG A 6 -2.45 13.14 -2.61
C ARG A 6 -2.84 12.90 -1.17
N ASP A 7 -4.01 12.32 -0.93
CA ASP A 7 -4.47 11.98 0.41
C ASP A 7 -3.51 11.00 1.10
N TYR A 8 -3.09 9.96 0.38
CA TYR A 8 -2.09 9.01 0.86
C TYR A 8 -0.76 9.70 1.23
N LEU A 9 -0.27 10.60 0.38
CA LEU A 9 0.99 11.34 0.62
C LEU A 9 0.88 12.25 1.84
N ILE A 10 -0.25 12.94 2.02
CA ILE A 10 -0.49 13.81 3.18
C ILE A 10 -0.52 12.97 4.46
N ALA A 11 -1.28 11.87 4.48
CA ALA A 11 -1.32 10.95 5.61
C ALA A 11 0.08 10.40 5.94
N ALA A 12 0.90 10.11 4.92
CA ALA A 12 2.28 9.65 5.11
C ALA A 12 3.22 10.73 5.70
N ILE A 13 3.00 12.01 5.40
CA ILE A 13 3.75 13.11 6.05
C ILE A 13 3.31 13.25 7.51
N ARG A 14 1.99 13.27 7.74
CA ARG A 14 1.38 13.53 9.05
C ARG A 14 1.42 12.34 10.01
N ASN A 15 1.81 11.17 9.51
CA ASN A 15 1.79 9.91 10.24
C ASN A 15 0.37 9.54 10.75
N GLU A 16 -0.64 9.88 9.93
CA GLU A 16 -2.05 9.58 10.17
C GLU A 16 -2.48 8.28 9.48
N ASP A 17 -3.72 7.83 9.72
CA ASP A 17 -4.29 6.70 8.98
C ASP A 17 -4.37 7.05 7.49
N ARG A 18 -3.87 6.16 6.64
CA ARG A 18 -3.74 6.35 5.19
C ARG A 18 -5.06 6.14 4.44
N THR A 19 -6.14 5.87 5.16
CA THR A 19 -7.53 5.91 4.67
C THR A 19 -8.19 7.29 4.84
N THR A 20 -7.50 8.24 5.50
CA THR A 20 -8.03 9.58 5.74
C THR A 20 -8.13 10.37 4.44
N SER A 21 -9.34 10.87 4.15
CA SER A 21 -9.59 11.78 3.03
C SER A 21 -9.38 13.22 3.49
N TYR A 22 -8.66 14.04 2.71
CA TYR A 22 -8.42 15.45 3.03
C TYR A 22 -9.24 16.39 2.15
N SER A 23 -9.49 17.60 2.66
CA SER A 23 -10.16 18.67 1.90
C SER A 23 -9.29 19.17 0.74
N HIS A 24 -9.92 19.78 -0.27
CA HIS A 24 -9.23 20.30 -1.45
C HIS A 24 -8.12 21.30 -1.08
N GLU A 25 -8.38 22.21 -0.11
CA GLU A 25 -7.38 23.16 0.39
C GLU A 25 -6.19 22.46 1.07
N GLY A 26 -6.45 21.36 1.79
CA GLY A 26 -5.38 20.55 2.38
C GLY A 26 -4.50 19.90 1.32
N ARG A 27 -5.08 19.50 0.19
CA ARG A 27 -4.36 18.91 -0.95
C ARG A 27 -3.51 19.92 -1.72
N LEU A 28 -3.92 21.18 -1.78
CA LEU A 28 -3.16 22.25 -2.44
C LEU A 28 -1.86 22.60 -1.71
N LYS A 29 -1.81 22.37 -0.39
CA LYS A 29 -0.61 22.58 0.43
C LYS A 29 0.48 21.53 0.19
N LEU A 30 0.16 20.42 -0.47
CA LEU A 30 1.13 19.38 -0.83
C LEU A 30 1.82 19.75 -2.14
N HIS A 31 3.15 19.85 -2.09
CA HIS A 31 3.97 20.03 -3.27
C HIS A 31 4.78 18.77 -3.57
N ILE A 32 4.64 18.24 -4.78
CA ILE A 32 5.46 17.14 -5.28
C ILE A 32 6.57 17.75 -6.13
N GLN A 33 7.82 17.48 -5.79
CA GLN A 33 8.97 18.03 -6.50
C GLN A 33 8.92 17.60 -7.98
N GLY A 34 8.82 18.59 -8.87
CA GLY A 34 8.77 18.37 -10.31
C GLY A 34 7.56 17.58 -10.80
N ASP A 35 6.49 17.48 -9.99
CA ASP A 35 5.26 16.72 -10.30
C ASP A 35 5.54 15.29 -10.82
N THR A 36 6.63 14.68 -10.36
CA THR A 36 7.16 13.43 -10.91
C THR A 36 7.16 12.33 -9.86
N LEU A 37 6.61 11.17 -10.23
CA LEU A 37 6.77 9.92 -9.49
C LEU A 37 7.91 9.12 -10.12
N HIS A 38 8.91 8.80 -9.31
CA HIS A 38 10.05 8.03 -9.77
C HIS A 38 9.84 6.55 -9.49
N ARG A 39 9.72 5.77 -10.56
CA ARG A 39 9.56 4.32 -10.51
C ARG A 39 10.85 3.62 -10.12
N HIS A 40 10.74 2.64 -9.24
CA HIS A 40 11.85 1.77 -8.83
C HIS A 40 11.59 0.32 -9.16
N SER A 41 12.66 -0.41 -9.43
CA SER A 41 12.62 -1.85 -9.71
C SER A 41 12.94 -2.71 -8.49
N HIS A 42 13.53 -2.11 -7.47
CA HIS A 42 13.95 -2.80 -6.25
C HIS A 42 13.62 -1.95 -5.02
N LEU A 43 13.16 -2.61 -3.96
CA LEU A 43 12.95 -1.97 -2.67
C LEU A 43 13.39 -2.91 -1.56
N ARG A 44 14.19 -2.39 -0.63
CA ARG A 44 14.61 -3.15 0.56
C ARG A 44 13.59 -2.90 1.66
N ILE A 45 12.71 -3.87 1.89
CA ILE A 45 11.78 -3.86 3.02
C ILE A 45 12.41 -4.67 4.13
N ASN A 46 12.74 -4.01 5.24
CA ASN A 46 13.03 -4.71 6.49
C ASN A 46 11.69 -5.24 6.99
N TYR A 47 11.60 -6.53 7.31
CA TYR A 47 10.38 -7.15 7.81
C TYR A 47 9.80 -6.33 8.98
N THR A 48 8.76 -5.54 8.70
CA THR A 48 7.98 -4.88 9.74
C THR A 48 6.83 -5.80 10.12
N SER A 49 6.39 -5.75 11.38
CA SER A 49 5.30 -6.58 11.92
C SER A 49 3.98 -6.47 11.16
N ASN A 50 3.86 -5.45 10.31
CA ASN A 50 2.63 -5.14 9.58
C ASN A 50 2.62 -5.66 8.14
N ILE A 51 3.78 -5.94 7.53
CA ILE A 51 3.88 -6.39 6.12
C ILE A 51 4.80 -7.61 6.01
N HIS A 52 4.21 -8.74 5.61
CA HIS A 52 4.92 -10.00 5.39
C HIS A 52 4.92 -10.40 3.92
N LEU A 53 6.07 -10.88 3.43
CA LEU A 53 6.22 -11.32 2.05
C LEU A 53 5.82 -12.80 1.93
N ILE A 54 4.89 -13.12 1.04
CA ILE A 54 4.35 -14.49 0.90
C ILE A 54 5.26 -15.36 0.03
N ARG A 55 6.00 -14.75 -0.92
CA ARG A 55 6.89 -15.49 -1.83
C ARG A 55 8.12 -14.67 -2.22
N CYS A 56 9.21 -14.82 -1.47
CA CYS A 56 10.55 -14.63 -2.01
C CYS A 56 11.52 -15.62 -1.33
N PRO A 57 11.68 -16.84 -1.88
CA PRO A 57 12.65 -17.81 -1.37
C PRO A 57 14.10 -17.34 -1.49
N SER A 58 14.37 -16.36 -2.36
CA SER A 58 15.71 -16.06 -2.84
C SER A 58 16.43 -14.92 -2.11
N CYS A 59 15.74 -14.08 -1.33
CA CYS A 59 16.36 -12.95 -0.62
C CYS A 59 15.51 -12.52 0.59
N PRO A 60 15.90 -12.84 1.83
CA PRO A 60 15.27 -12.23 2.99
C PRO A 60 15.63 -10.73 3.04
N GLY A 61 14.62 -9.87 2.83
CA GLY A 61 14.74 -8.42 3.00
C GLY A 61 14.97 -7.57 1.74
N SER A 62 14.97 -8.14 0.53
CA SER A 62 15.02 -7.37 -0.72
C SER A 62 13.94 -7.81 -1.70
N LEU A 63 13.16 -6.85 -2.20
CA LEU A 63 12.15 -7.08 -3.22
C LEU A 63 12.71 -6.69 -4.58
N SER A 64 12.75 -7.66 -5.49
CA SER A 64 13.03 -7.43 -6.91
C SER A 64 11.77 -7.64 -7.73
N PHE A 65 11.25 -6.56 -8.32
CA PHE A 65 9.99 -6.57 -9.06
C PHE A 65 10.17 -6.88 -10.55
N ARG A 66 11.42 -7.06 -11.00
CA ARG A 66 11.71 -7.40 -12.41
C ARG A 66 11.27 -8.81 -12.80
N THR A 67 11.20 -9.74 -11.85
CA THR A 67 11.13 -11.17 -12.22
C THR A 67 10.04 -11.94 -11.48
N SER A 68 9.40 -11.38 -10.45
CA SER A 68 8.41 -12.12 -9.67
C SER A 68 7.30 -11.22 -9.15
N ARG A 69 6.06 -11.64 -9.47
CA ARG A 69 4.78 -11.21 -8.91
C ARG A 69 4.86 -11.35 -7.38
N THR A 70 5.29 -10.30 -6.70
CA THR A 70 5.47 -10.33 -5.25
C THR A 70 4.11 -10.15 -4.59
N ASP A 71 3.63 -11.22 -3.97
CA ASP A 71 2.43 -11.20 -3.15
C ASP A 71 2.82 -10.90 -1.69
N VAL A 72 2.07 -9.99 -1.07
CA VAL A 72 2.29 -9.48 0.30
C VAL A 72 1.05 -9.71 1.15
N MET A 73 1.27 -10.02 2.43
CA MET A 73 0.28 -10.00 3.50
C MET A 73 0.43 -8.70 4.27
N VAL A 74 -0.68 -8.02 4.50
CA VAL A 74 -0.76 -6.83 5.35
C VAL A 74 -1.58 -7.20 6.57
N ALA A 75 -1.12 -6.87 7.78
CA ALA A 75 -1.92 -7.09 8.98
C ALA A 75 -3.23 -6.31 8.88
N ALA A 76 -4.37 -7.00 9.05
CA ALA A 76 -5.66 -6.34 9.13
C ALA A 76 -5.76 -5.57 10.46
N ASN A 77 -6.36 -4.38 10.44
CA ASN A 77 -6.64 -3.60 11.64
C ASN A 77 -8.14 -3.65 12.01
N GLY A 78 -8.46 -3.38 13.27
CA GLY A 78 -9.84 -3.24 13.72
C GLY A 78 -10.68 -4.52 13.71
N SER A 79 -11.95 -4.41 13.30
CA SER A 79 -12.95 -5.49 13.33
C SER A 79 -12.62 -6.65 12.39
N ASP A 80 -11.92 -6.38 11.28
CA ASP A 80 -11.60 -7.41 10.28
C ASP A 80 -10.57 -8.42 10.79
N ALA A 81 -9.68 -7.99 11.70
CA ALA A 81 -8.68 -8.87 12.32
C ALA A 81 -9.31 -10.04 13.11
N THR A 82 -10.54 -9.87 13.60
CA THR A 82 -11.29 -10.93 14.32
C THR A 82 -11.76 -12.06 13.41
N LEU A 83 -11.87 -11.78 12.11
CA LEU A 83 -12.46 -12.66 11.12
C LEU A 83 -11.40 -13.20 10.15
N HIS A 84 -10.43 -12.37 9.77
CA HIS A 84 -9.23 -12.79 9.07
C HIS A 84 -8.05 -11.84 9.40
N PRO A 85 -6.91 -12.34 9.95
CA PRO A 85 -5.85 -11.48 10.49
C PRO A 85 -5.01 -10.74 9.43
N PHE A 86 -5.12 -11.11 8.15
CA PHE A 86 -4.32 -10.52 7.08
C PHE A 86 -5.14 -10.11 5.85
N TRP A 87 -4.75 -9.04 5.19
CA TRP A 87 -5.15 -8.74 3.81
C TRP A 87 -4.05 -9.18 2.86
N TYR A 88 -4.43 -9.60 1.67
CA TYR A 88 -3.50 -10.08 0.66
C TYR A 88 -3.47 -9.09 -0.51
N ALA A 89 -2.28 -8.76 -1.00
CA ALA A 89 -2.13 -7.91 -2.17
C ALA A 89 -0.98 -8.38 -3.06
N ARG A 90 -1.07 -8.11 -4.36
CA ARG A 90 0.03 -8.24 -5.29
C ARG A 90 0.62 -6.87 -5.54
N VAL A 91 1.91 -6.70 -5.29
CA VAL A 91 2.60 -5.47 -5.66
C VAL A 91 2.80 -5.43 -7.17
N LEU A 92 2.36 -4.34 -7.78
CA LEU A 92 2.50 -4.09 -9.21
C LEU A 92 3.79 -3.32 -9.49
N GLU A 93 3.99 -2.20 -8.78
CA GLU A 93 5.11 -1.28 -9.00
C GLU A 93 5.50 -0.56 -7.70
N ILE A 94 6.76 -0.12 -7.63
CA ILE A 94 7.25 0.77 -6.57
C ILE A 94 7.43 2.17 -7.14
N PHE A 95 6.99 3.16 -6.39
CA PHE A 95 7.31 4.55 -6.65
C PHE A 95 7.91 5.21 -5.42
N HIS A 96 8.62 6.31 -5.65
CA HIS A 96 8.82 7.30 -4.62
C HIS A 96 8.50 8.69 -5.17
N ALA A 97 8.10 9.55 -4.25
CA ALA A 97 7.89 10.96 -4.48
C ALA A 97 8.75 11.75 -3.49
N MET A 98 9.32 12.86 -3.95
CA MET A 98 9.91 13.87 -3.07
C MET A 98 8.83 14.93 -2.85
N ILE A 99 8.42 15.11 -1.59
CA ILE A 99 7.28 15.96 -1.25
C ILE A 99 7.66 16.98 -0.19
N SER A 100 7.13 18.18 -0.32
CA SER A 100 7.15 19.21 0.71
C SER A 100 5.71 19.64 1.01
N PHE A 101 5.48 20.18 2.20
CA PHE A 101 4.16 20.60 2.64
C PHE A 101 4.22 22.04 3.08
N GLN A 102 3.21 22.83 2.71
CA GLN A 102 3.13 24.22 3.13
C GLN A 102 2.38 24.31 4.47
N VAL A 103 3.05 24.85 5.49
CA VAL A 103 2.50 25.11 6.82
C VAL A 103 2.65 26.60 7.10
N ASP A 104 1.53 27.31 7.27
CA ASP A 104 1.48 28.72 7.66
C ASP A 104 2.33 29.68 6.79
N GLY A 105 2.49 29.35 5.50
CA GLY A 105 3.26 30.15 4.54
C GLY A 105 4.66 29.60 4.28
N ASP A 106 5.21 28.77 5.18
CA ASP A 106 6.52 28.16 5.04
C ASP A 106 6.44 26.78 4.38
N ILE A 107 7.43 26.46 3.54
CA ILE A 107 7.56 25.17 2.87
C ILE A 107 8.44 24.28 3.74
N THR A 108 7.91 23.13 4.18
CA THR A 108 8.69 22.17 4.96
C THR A 108 9.83 21.59 4.13
N ALA A 109 10.84 21.04 4.84
CA ALA A 109 11.91 20.30 4.20
C ALA A 109 11.36 19.17 3.29
N LEU A 110 12.05 18.98 2.18
CA LEU A 110 11.71 17.96 1.20
C LEU A 110 11.88 16.56 1.81
N LYS A 111 10.78 15.80 1.87
CA LYS A 111 10.73 14.46 2.43
C LYS A 111 10.53 13.45 1.32
N ARG A 112 11.30 12.37 1.36
CA ARG A 112 11.07 11.21 0.50
C ARG A 112 9.94 10.35 1.06
N VAL A 113 8.96 10.02 0.24
CA VAL A 113 7.92 9.04 0.55
C VAL A 113 7.95 7.93 -0.49
N ASP A 114 8.15 6.70 -0.03
CA ASP A 114 8.08 5.50 -0.86
C ASP A 114 6.66 4.93 -0.80
N LEU A 115 6.13 4.49 -1.94
CA LEU A 115 4.79 3.94 -2.06
C LEU A 115 4.78 2.72 -3.00
N LEU A 116 4.10 1.67 -2.56
CA LEU A 116 3.87 0.46 -3.34
C LEU A 116 2.48 0.53 -3.96
N TRP A 117 2.38 0.52 -5.28
CA TRP A 117 1.11 0.30 -5.95
C TRP A 117 0.81 -1.18 -5.88
N VAL A 118 -0.31 -1.54 -5.25
CA VAL A 118 -0.77 -2.93 -5.17
C VAL A 118 -2.13 -3.15 -5.80
N ARG A 119 -2.40 -4.41 -6.14
CA ARG A 119 -3.72 -4.93 -6.46
C ARG A 119 -4.18 -5.87 -5.34
N TRP A 120 -5.33 -5.61 -4.77
CA TRP A 120 -5.85 -6.38 -3.64
C TRP A 120 -6.46 -7.71 -4.10
N PHE A 121 -6.28 -8.73 -3.27
CA PHE A 121 -7.03 -9.97 -3.36
C PHE A 121 -8.27 -9.89 -2.46
N GLN A 122 -9.32 -10.60 -2.87
CA GLN A 122 -10.52 -10.85 -2.08
C GLN A 122 -10.57 -12.32 -1.69
N ILE A 123 -11.02 -12.58 -0.46
CA ILE A 123 -11.25 -13.94 0.03
C ILE A 123 -12.57 -14.42 -0.55
N GLU A 124 -12.53 -15.44 -1.40
CA GLU A 124 -13.73 -16.06 -1.97
C GLU A 124 -14.41 -16.92 -0.89
N ARG A 125 -15.37 -16.32 -0.17
CA ARG A 125 -16.20 -17.03 0.80
C ARG A 125 -17.19 -17.94 0.09
N ARG A 126 -16.75 -19.14 -0.29
CA ARG A 126 -17.71 -20.20 -0.59
C ARG A 126 -18.32 -20.71 0.70
N GLN A 127 -19.66 -20.70 0.77
CA GLN A 127 -20.40 -21.51 1.74
C GLN A 127 -20.13 -22.99 1.45
N SER A 128 -19.09 -23.56 2.07
CA SER A 128 -18.75 -24.97 1.93
C SER A 128 -19.10 -25.69 3.23
N ARG A 129 -20.00 -26.67 3.13
CA ARG A 129 -20.52 -27.53 4.20
C ARG A 129 -19.50 -28.48 4.86
N GLN A 130 -18.21 -28.34 4.57
CA GLN A 130 -17.17 -29.23 5.13
C GLN A 130 -16.03 -28.40 5.72
N ARG A 131 -15.88 -28.56 7.03
CA ARG A 131 -15.19 -27.66 7.97
C ARG A 131 -13.73 -28.05 8.22
N HIS A 132 -13.12 -28.81 7.33
CA HIS A 132 -11.77 -29.34 7.53
C HIS A 132 -10.86 -28.93 6.37
N GLU A 133 -9.91 -28.05 6.70
CA GLU A 133 -8.63 -27.86 6.02
C GLU A 133 -8.69 -27.54 4.52
N ARG A 134 -9.19 -26.37 4.17
CA ARG A 134 -8.91 -25.79 2.85
C ARG A 134 -8.32 -24.40 2.99
N LEU A 135 -7.11 -24.23 2.43
CA LEU A 135 -6.49 -22.94 2.19
C LEU A 135 -7.53 -22.00 1.59
N GLU A 136 -7.63 -20.79 2.14
CA GLU A 136 -8.56 -19.79 1.63
C GLU A 136 -8.27 -19.51 0.16
N ARG A 137 -9.33 -19.52 -0.66
CA ARG A 137 -9.20 -19.17 -2.07
C ARG A 137 -9.14 -17.66 -2.19
N LEU A 138 -7.99 -17.17 -2.68
CA LEU A 138 -7.79 -15.78 -3.01
C LEU A 138 -8.10 -15.57 -4.49
N ALA A 139 -9.03 -14.67 -4.77
CA ALA A 139 -9.29 -14.16 -6.11
C ALA A 139 -8.83 -12.70 -6.17
N PHE A 140 -8.49 -12.19 -7.36
CA PHE A 140 -8.30 -10.75 -7.48
C PHE A 140 -9.64 -10.04 -7.30
N ALA A 141 -9.61 -8.87 -6.65
CA ALA A 141 -10.74 -7.97 -6.70
C ALA A 141 -11.13 -7.67 -8.18
N PRO A 142 -12.44 -7.60 -8.49
CA PRO A 142 -12.93 -7.16 -9.80
C PRO A 142 -12.29 -5.85 -10.21
N LEU A 143 -11.92 -5.67 -11.48
CA LEU A 143 -11.22 -4.45 -11.92
C LEU A 143 -12.08 -3.20 -11.75
N GLU A 144 -13.40 -3.37 -11.81
CA GLU A 144 -14.42 -2.34 -11.68
C GLU A 144 -14.63 -1.92 -10.22
N SER A 145 -14.07 -2.66 -9.28
CA SER A 145 -14.17 -2.33 -7.85
C SER A 145 -13.22 -1.18 -7.52
N GLU A 146 -13.74 -0.16 -6.85
CA GLU A 146 -12.95 0.98 -6.37
C GLU A 146 -11.85 0.57 -5.38
N THR A 147 -11.98 -0.61 -4.75
CA THR A 147 -11.00 -1.17 -3.81
C THR A 147 -10.05 -2.17 -4.45
N ALA A 148 -10.07 -2.32 -5.78
CA ALA A 148 -9.22 -3.29 -6.47
C ALA A 148 -7.74 -2.95 -6.40
N PHE A 149 -7.42 -1.66 -6.33
CA PHE A 149 -6.07 -1.14 -6.26
C PHE A 149 -5.88 -0.27 -5.03
N GLY A 150 -4.65 -0.16 -4.55
CA GLY A 150 -4.33 0.73 -3.45
C GLY A 150 -2.84 0.96 -3.30
N PHE A 151 -2.51 1.76 -2.29
CA PHE A 151 -1.13 2.11 -1.95
C PHE A 151 -0.75 1.55 -0.59
N ILE A 152 0.41 0.92 -0.49
CA ILE A 152 0.99 0.42 0.76
C ILE A 152 2.30 1.14 1.02
N HIS A 153 2.52 1.57 2.26
CA HIS A 153 3.81 2.12 2.65
C HIS A 153 4.76 0.96 2.97
N PRO A 154 5.97 0.91 2.40
CA PRO A 154 6.88 -0.22 2.62
C PRO A 154 7.40 -0.33 4.05
N ARG A 155 7.20 0.69 4.88
CA ARG A 155 7.58 0.73 6.31
C ARG A 155 6.40 1.10 7.20
N MET A 156 5.20 0.60 6.86
CA MET A 156 4.01 0.76 7.71
C MET A 156 4.23 0.18 9.09
#